data_AF-A8YQT3-F1
#
_entry.id   AF-A8YQT3-F1
#
_cell.length_a   1.000
_cell.length_b   1.000
_cell.length_c   1.000
_cell.angle_alpha   90.00
_cell.angle_beta   90.00
_cell.angle_gamma   90.00
#
_symmetry.space_group_name_H-M   'P 1'
#
loop_
_entity.id
_entity.type
_entity.pdbx_description
1 polymer ?
#
loop_
_entity_poly.entity_id
_entity_poly.type
_entity_poly.pdbx_seq_one_letter_code
_entity_poly.pdbx_strand_id
1 'polypeptide(L)'
;MILLFFSSILFFGLCFIIYFFCSGLLNKIVNVGCEWGSSYECGFFSSVLNLNCFSFTYFFLLIIFVIFDLEISLLLNMPTQGLLFFNFGYYYLFLVFLLVGFVFELFSGYVRWLY
;
A
#
# COMPACT_ATOMS: atom_id res chain seq x y z
N MET A 1 0.40 -18.05 35.25
CA MET A 1 1.00 -19.23 34.58
C MET A 1 0.00 -19.95 33.69
N ILE A 2 -1.17 -20.40 34.19
CA ILE A 2 -2.24 -21.04 33.37
C ILE A 2 -2.71 -20.19 32.17
N LEU A 3 -2.90 -18.88 32.34
CA LEU A 3 -3.29 -17.99 31.22
C LEU A 3 -2.25 -17.92 30.09
N LEU A 4 -0.96 -18.04 30.41
CA LEU A 4 0.11 -18.06 29.40
C LEU A 4 0.18 -19.40 28.66
N PHE A 5 -0.18 -20.50 29.32
CA PHE A 5 -0.32 -21.80 28.66
C PHE A 5 -1.55 -21.84 27.75
N PHE A 6 -2.65 -21.22 28.15
CA PHE A 6 -3.84 -21.15 27.30
C PHE A 6 -3.62 -20.28 26.05
N SER A 7 -2.94 -19.13 26.20
CA SER A 7 -2.62 -18.27 25.06
C SER A 7 -1.64 -18.92 24.09
N SER A 8 -0.65 -19.68 24.57
CA SER A 8 0.29 -20.39 23.70
C SER A 8 -0.39 -21.53 22.92
N ILE A 9 -1.27 -22.29 23.56
CA ILE A 9 -2.04 -23.36 22.89
C ILE A 9 -2.92 -22.78 21.77
N LEU A 10 -3.61 -21.67 22.02
CA LEU A 10 -4.40 -21.00 20.99
C LEU A 10 -3.55 -20.51 19.83
N PHE A 11 -2.38 -19.95 20.10
CA PHE A 11 -1.46 -19.47 19.07
C PHE A 11 -0.96 -20.61 18.17
N PHE A 12 -0.50 -21.71 18.76
CA PHE A 12 -0.04 -22.88 17.99
C PHE A 12 -1.18 -23.55 17.21
N GLY A 13 -2.40 -23.59 17.78
CA GLY A 13 -3.58 -24.10 17.08
C GLY A 13 -3.92 -23.28 15.84
N LEU A 14 -3.90 -21.95 15.95
CA LEU A 14 -4.12 -21.05 14.81
C LEU A 14 -3.02 -21.20 13.75
N CYS A 15 -1.75 -21.27 14.16
CA CYS A 15 -0.64 -21.48 13.23
C CYS A 15 -0.76 -22.81 12.47
N PHE A 16 -1.20 -23.88 13.14
CA PHE A 16 -1.39 -25.19 12.48
C PHE A 16 -2.52 -25.16 11.46
N ILE A 17 -3.64 -24.51 11.79
CA ILE A 17 -4.78 -24.34 10.88
C ILE A 17 -4.34 -23.56 9.64
N ILE A 18 -3.69 -22.40 9.82
CA ILE A 18 -3.19 -21.57 8.73
C ILE A 18 -2.20 -22.35 7.87
N TYR A 19 -1.24 -23.06 8.50
CA TYR A 19 -0.28 -23.88 7.76
C TYR A 19 -0.97 -24.98 6.96
N PHE A 20 -1.98 -25.67 7.51
CA PHE A 20 -2.69 -26.72 6.80
C PHE A 20 -3.41 -26.22 5.55
N PHE A 21 -4.09 -25.07 5.64
CA PHE A 21 -4.83 -24.48 4.52
C PHE A 21 -3.92 -23.77 3.51
N CYS A 22 -2.81 -23.18 3.94
CA CYS A 22 -1.85 -22.51 3.06
C CYS A 22 -0.79 -23.48 2.49
N SER A 23 -0.64 -24.67 3.05
CA SER A 23 0.42 -25.59 2.66
C SER A 23 0.16 -26.17 1.27
N GLY A 24 1.21 -26.10 0.43
CA GLY A 24 1.29 -26.79 -0.85
C GLY A 24 1.23 -28.32 -0.76
N LEU A 25 1.11 -28.92 0.43
CA LEU A 25 0.89 -30.37 0.61
C LEU A 25 -0.41 -30.83 -0.07
N LEU A 26 -1.51 -30.07 0.07
CA LEU A 26 -2.76 -30.36 -0.65
C LEU A 26 -2.64 -30.03 -2.14
N ASN A 27 -1.95 -28.93 -2.46
CA ASN A 27 -1.76 -28.49 -3.84
C ASN A 27 -0.98 -29.50 -4.69
N LYS A 28 0.00 -30.21 -4.10
CA LYS A 28 0.81 -31.22 -4.79
C LYS A 28 0.09 -32.55 -5.02
N ILE A 29 -1.02 -32.82 -4.32
CA ILE A 29 -1.83 -34.03 -4.52
C ILE A 29 -2.65 -33.93 -5.82
N VAL A 30 -3.00 -32.70 -6.22
CA VAL A 30 -3.58 -32.43 -7.53
C VAL A 30 -2.42 -32.25 -8.51
N ASN A 31 -2.19 -33.23 -9.37
CA ASN A 31 -1.21 -33.11 -10.44
C ASN A 31 -1.76 -32.14 -11.51
N VAL A 32 -1.69 -30.84 -11.23
CA VAL A 32 -2.04 -29.78 -12.17
C VAL A 32 -1.03 -29.86 -13.31
N GLY A 33 -1.49 -30.19 -14.52
CA GLY A 33 -0.63 -30.20 -15.70
C GLY A 33 0.01 -28.83 -15.91
N CYS A 34 1.25 -28.78 -16.42
CA CYS A 34 1.99 -27.54 -16.64
C CYS A 34 1.18 -26.45 -17.38
N GLU A 35 0.23 -26.83 -18.23
CA GLU A 35 -0.63 -25.94 -19.00
C GLU A 35 -1.57 -25.08 -18.15
N TRP A 36 -1.98 -25.58 -16.98
CA TRP A 36 -2.86 -24.84 -16.06
C TRP A 36 -2.06 -24.03 -15.03
N GLY A 37 -0.77 -24.33 -14.88
CA GLY A 37 0.17 -23.61 -14.03
C GLY A 37 0.99 -22.53 -14.75
N SER A 38 0.92 -22.45 -16.08
CA SER A 38 1.61 -21.44 -16.88
C SER A 38 0.88 -20.09 -16.90
N SER A 39 1.62 -19.00 -17.06
CA SER A 39 1.08 -17.64 -17.22
C SER A 39 0.05 -17.58 -18.34
N TYR A 40 -1.08 -16.90 -18.10
CA TYR A 40 -2.11 -16.71 -19.11
C TYR A 40 -1.62 -15.74 -20.20
N GLU A 41 -1.32 -16.27 -21.38
CA GLU A 41 -0.98 -15.50 -22.58
C GLU A 41 -1.97 -15.79 -23.71
N CYS A 42 -3.25 -15.92 -23.38
CA CYS A 42 -4.30 -16.22 -24.37
C CYS A 42 -4.02 -17.47 -25.22
N GLY A 43 -3.33 -18.48 -24.67
CA GLY A 43 -3.00 -19.74 -25.35
C GLY A 43 -1.67 -19.76 -26.11
N PHE A 44 -0.88 -18.69 -26.06
CA PHE A 44 0.47 -18.65 -26.63
C PHE A 44 1.55 -19.11 -25.64
N PHE A 45 2.71 -19.53 -26.16
CA PHE A 45 3.87 -19.88 -25.34
C PHE A 45 4.55 -18.61 -24.81
N SER A 46 4.67 -18.54 -23.48
CA SER A 46 5.46 -17.50 -22.79
C SER A 46 6.93 -17.66 -23.12
N SER A 47 7.37 -16.96 -24.17
CA SER A 47 8.74 -16.99 -24.67
C SER A 47 9.57 -15.79 -24.20
N VAL A 48 8.94 -14.83 -23.52
CA VAL A 48 9.57 -13.55 -23.16
C VAL A 48 9.33 -13.24 -21.70
N LEU A 49 10.38 -12.79 -21.02
CA LEU A 49 10.29 -12.21 -19.69
C LEU A 49 9.33 -11.02 -19.74
N ASN A 50 8.26 -11.06 -18.95
CA ASN A 50 7.33 -9.96 -18.79
C ASN A 50 7.99 -8.85 -17.94
N LEU A 51 8.95 -8.15 -18.54
CA LEU A 51 9.54 -6.95 -18.00
C LEU A 51 8.53 -5.82 -18.18
N ASN A 52 7.65 -5.68 -17.20
CA ASN A 52 6.82 -4.49 -17.09
C ASN A 52 7.74 -3.29 -16.86
N CYS A 53 8.08 -2.58 -17.94
CA CYS A 53 8.69 -1.26 -17.84
C CYS A 53 7.67 -0.34 -17.18
N PHE A 54 7.82 -0.20 -15.86
CA PHE A 54 6.99 0.68 -15.06
C PHE A 54 7.14 2.12 -15.56
N SER A 55 6.02 2.78 -15.83
CA SER A 55 6.05 4.19 -16.23
C SER A 55 6.51 5.06 -15.06
N PHE A 56 7.37 6.04 -15.36
CA PHE A 56 7.84 7.03 -14.39
C PHE A 56 6.70 7.83 -13.75
N THR A 57 5.52 7.93 -14.39
CA THR A 57 4.34 8.63 -13.86
C THR A 57 3.90 8.06 -12.51
N TYR A 58 3.86 6.74 -12.36
CA TYR A 58 3.48 6.09 -11.12
C TYR A 58 4.50 6.28 -10.01
N PHE A 59 5.79 6.40 -10.37
CA PHE A 59 6.85 6.66 -9.40
C PHE A 59 6.71 8.05 -8.78
N PHE A 60 6.45 9.08 -9.60
CA PHE A 60 6.21 10.43 -9.10
C PHE A 60 4.97 10.52 -8.23
N LEU A 61 3.88 9.82 -8.59
CA LEU A 61 2.67 9.76 -7.78
C LEU A 61 2.95 9.18 -6.37
N LEU A 62 3.78 8.14 -6.27
CA LEU A 62 4.15 7.54 -4.99
C LEU A 62 4.95 8.51 -4.11
N ILE A 63 5.93 9.21 -4.68
CA ILE A 63 6.72 10.20 -3.93
C ILE A 63 5.82 11.32 -3.40
N ILE A 64 4.95 11.83 -4.26
CA ILE A 64 4.04 12.91 -3.90
C ILE A 64 3.06 12.46 -2.81
N PHE A 65 2.50 11.27 -2.93
CA PHE A 65 1.63 10.69 -1.91
C PHE A 65 2.29 10.65 -0.53
N VAL A 66 3.56 10.23 -0.45
CA VAL A 66 4.30 10.19 0.82
C VAL A 66 4.49 11.58 1.42
N ILE A 67 4.76 12.60 0.60
CA ILE A 67 4.93 13.98 1.07
C ILE A 67 3.59 14.52 1.60
N PHE A 68 2.50 14.36 0.86
CA PHE A 68 1.17 14.81 1.31
C PHE A 68 0.70 14.09 2.58
N ASP A 69 1.00 12.79 2.75
CA ASP A 69 0.64 12.04 3.96
C ASP A 69 1.39 12.56 5.19
N LEU A 70 2.66 12.96 5.02
CA LEU A 70 3.45 13.60 6.07
C LEU A 70 2.85 14.97 6.45
N GLU A 71 2.48 15.78 5.47
CA GLU A 71 1.87 17.10 5.71
C GLU A 71 0.52 17.00 6.43
N ILE A 72 -0.32 16.02 6.08
CA ILE A 72 -1.59 15.75 6.77
C ILE A 72 -1.34 15.28 8.21
N SER A 73 -0.34 14.43 8.43
CA SER A 73 0.05 13.98 9.76
C SER A 73 0.43 15.14 10.68
N LEU A 74 1.07 16.19 10.14
CA LEU A 74 1.37 17.42 10.89
C LEU A 74 0.10 18.21 11.24
N LEU A 75 -0.88 18.28 10.32
CA LEU A 75 -2.17 18.94 10.56
C LEU A 75 -3.03 18.23 11.60
N LEU A 76 -2.88 16.91 11.79
CA LEU A 76 -3.66 16.13 12.76
C LEU A 76 -3.45 16.59 14.21
N ASN A 77 -2.33 17.25 14.52
CA ASN A 77 -2.06 17.80 15.84
C ASN A 77 -2.78 19.14 16.12
N MET A 78 -3.37 19.78 15.10
CA MET A 78 -4.10 21.04 15.26
C MET A 78 -5.21 21.01 16.33
N PRO A 79 -6.13 20.02 16.37
CA PRO A 79 -7.21 19.98 17.37
C PRO A 79 -6.71 19.80 18.80
N THR A 80 -5.53 19.22 19.02
CA THR A 80 -5.00 18.99 20.38
C THR A 80 -4.48 20.28 21.02
N GLN A 81 -4.17 21.30 20.22
CA GLN A 81 -3.61 22.56 20.72
C GLN A 81 -4.67 23.57 21.17
N GLY A 82 -5.98 23.35 20.97
CA GLY A 82 -7.04 24.25 21.45
C GLY A 82 -7.26 25.53 20.63
N LEU A 83 -8.46 26.09 20.72
CA LEU A 83 -9.01 27.12 19.79
C LEU A 83 -8.42 28.54 19.93
N LEU A 84 -7.68 28.83 21.01
CA LEU A 84 -7.30 30.19 21.42
C LEU A 84 -5.77 30.44 21.43
N PHE A 85 -5.02 29.68 20.63
CA PHE A 85 -3.56 29.89 20.54
C PHE A 85 -3.18 30.78 19.37
N PHE A 86 -2.18 31.64 19.60
CA PHE A 86 -1.48 32.44 18.58
C PHE A 86 -0.97 31.59 17.39
N ASN A 87 -0.83 30.27 17.58
CA ASN A 87 -0.34 29.34 16.55
C ASN A 87 -1.33 29.06 15.42
N PHE A 88 -2.61 29.42 15.53
CA PHE A 88 -3.60 29.21 14.47
C PHE A 88 -3.19 29.88 13.14
N GLY A 89 -2.52 31.04 13.22
CA GLY A 89 -2.00 31.74 12.04
C GLY A 89 -0.95 30.91 11.26
N TYR A 90 -0.09 30.17 11.96
CA TYR A 90 0.91 29.31 11.32
C TYR A 90 0.27 28.11 10.62
N TYR A 91 -0.76 27.50 11.21
CA TYR A 91 -1.50 26.41 10.56
C TYR A 91 -2.26 26.89 9.30
N TYR A 92 -2.83 28.09 9.35
CA TYR A 92 -3.48 28.69 8.18
C TYR A 92 -2.47 28.98 7.05
N LEU A 93 -1.33 29.55 7.40
CA LEU A 93 -0.24 29.82 6.47
C LEU A 93 0.32 28.51 5.87
N PHE A 94 0.43 27.46 6.69
CA PHE A 94 0.82 26.12 6.25
C PHE A 94 -0.20 25.54 5.25
N LEU A 95 -1.51 25.67 5.50
CA LEU A 95 -2.55 25.25 4.56
C LEU A 95 -2.46 25.99 3.22
N VAL A 96 -2.13 27.28 3.22
CA VAL A 96 -1.94 28.05 1.97
C VAL A 96 -0.76 27.50 1.17
N PHE A 97 0.36 27.16 1.81
CA PHE A 97 1.49 26.52 1.12
C PHE A 97 1.11 25.17 0.52
N LEU A 98 0.37 24.35 1.28
CA LEU A 98 -0.16 23.06 0.84
C LEU A 98 -1.01 23.21 -0.43
N LEU A 99 -1.90 24.21 -0.45
CA LEU A 99 -2.77 24.52 -1.57
C LEU A 99 -1.98 24.96 -2.81
N VAL A 100 -0.95 25.81 -2.63
CA VAL A 100 -0.07 26.24 -3.72
C VAL A 100 0.74 25.06 -4.29
N GLY A 101 1.28 24.20 -3.44
CA GLY A 101 2.01 23.00 -3.86
C GLY A 101 1.15 22.06 -4.70
N PHE A 102 -0.08 21.79 -4.23
CA PHE A 102 -1.04 20.97 -4.95
C PHE A 102 -1.43 21.55 -6.31
N VAL A 103 -1.65 22.87 -6.40
CA VAL A 103 -1.96 23.54 -7.66
C VAL A 103 -0.79 23.44 -8.65
N PHE A 104 0.44 23.61 -8.18
CA PHE A 104 1.64 23.46 -9.01
C PHE A 104 1.77 22.04 -9.59
N GLU A 105 1.45 21.03 -8.80
CA GLU A 105 1.45 19.64 -9.23
C GLU A 105 0.40 19.38 -10.33
N LEU A 106 -0.82 19.89 -10.15
CA LEU A 106 -1.89 19.76 -11.14
C LEU A 106 -1.48 20.37 -12.50
N PHE A 107 -0.84 21.54 -12.48
CA PHE A 107 -0.33 22.17 -13.69
C PHE A 107 0.84 21.42 -14.32
N SER A 108 1.69 20.79 -13.52
CA SER A 108 2.81 19.98 -14.02
C SER A 108 2.36 18.70 -14.72
N GLY A 109 1.10 18.27 -14.52
CA GLY A 109 0.50 17.19 -15.29
C GLY A 109 0.94 15.78 -14.89
N TYR A 110 1.63 15.61 -13.75
CA TYR A 110 2.02 14.30 -13.22
C TYR A 110 0.81 13.40 -12.88
N VAL A 111 -0.36 14.01 -12.64
CA VAL A 111 -1.63 13.35 -12.33
C VAL A 111 -2.43 13.03 -13.61
N ARG A 112 -1.97 13.43 -14.80
CA ARG A 112 -2.71 13.14 -16.04
C ARG A 112 -2.44 11.71 -16.49
N TRP A 113 -3.42 10.85 -16.28
CA TRP A 113 -3.48 9.53 -16.86
C TRP A 113 -3.86 9.69 -18.35
N LEU A 114 -2.86 9.70 -19.22
CA LEU A 114 -3.09 9.42 -20.64
C LEU A 114 -3.35 7.91 -20.73
N TYR A 115 -4.59 7.56 -21.04
CA TYR A 115 -4.96 6.22 -21.49
C TYR A 115 -4.33 5.92 -22.85
#